data_AF-A0A9E5TH38-F1
#
_entry.id   AF-A0A9E5TH38-F1
#
_cell.length_a   1.000
_cell.length_b   1.000
_cell.length_c   1.000
_cell.angle_alpha   90.00
_cell.angle_beta   90.00
_cell.angle_gamma   90.00
#
_symmetry.space_group_name_H-M   'P 1'
#
loop_
_entity.id
_entity.type
_entity.pdbx_description
1 polymer ?
#
loop_
_entity_poly.entity_id
_entity_poly.type
_entity_poly.pdbx_seq_one_letter_code
_entity_poly.pdbx_strand_id
1 'polypeptide(L)' 'MLAEKDRPMHADEIRAELEGKGYVFSAKDPKASVVTALIRAKQRNLVEQVAPNTFRLSAGYRERLLESNEEEANPG' A
#
# COMPACT_ATOMS: atom_id res chain seq x y z
N MET A 1 1.52 1.34 6.65
CA MET A 1 0.47 1.05 5.66
C MET A 1 1.10 0.23 4.54
N LEU A 2 0.77 -1.06 4.38
CA LEU A 2 1.49 -2.11 3.61
C LEU A 2 2.99 -2.26 3.96
N ALA A 3 3.80 -1.20 3.87
CA ALA A 3 5.18 -1.10 4.35
C ALA A 3 5.36 -1.58 5.79
N GLU A 4 4.45 -1.16 6.67
CA GLU A 4 4.50 -1.47 8.11
C GLU A 4 4.17 -2.95 8.43
N LYS A 5 3.43 -3.65 7.56
CA LYS A 5 2.88 -4.98 7.90
C LYS A 5 3.74 -6.13 7.34
N ASP A 6 4.73 -5.83 6.49
CA ASP A 6 5.61 -6.78 5.78
C ASP A 6 4.92 -8.09 5.32
N ARG A 7 3.66 -7.98 4.90
CA ARG A 7 2.85 -9.13 4.50
C ARG A 7 1.91 -8.74 3.37
N PRO A 8 1.46 -9.72 2.58
CA PRO A 8 0.33 -9.52 1.68
C PRO A 8 -0.92 -9.09 2.46
N MET A 9 -1.63 -8.11 1.90
CA MET A 9 -2.89 -7.60 2.44
C MET A 9 -3.98 -7.64 1.37
N HIS A 10 -5.17 -8.07 1.75
CA HIS A 10 -6.33 -8.03 0.88
C HIS A 10 -6.87 -6.60 0.74
N ALA A 11 -7.50 -6.27 -0.39
CA ALA A 11 -8.02 -4.94 -0.68
C ALA A 11 -9.05 -4.47 0.38
N ASP A 12 -9.81 -5.40 0.96
CA ASP A 12 -10.72 -5.09 2.07
C ASP A 12 -9.98 -4.73 3.37
N GLU A 13 -8.87 -5.40 3.69
CA GLU A 13 -8.02 -5.04 4.84
C GLU A 13 -7.39 -3.67 4.64
N ILE A 14 -6.90 -3.39 3.42
CA ILE A 14 -6.32 -2.09 3.06
C ILE A 14 -7.37 -0.98 3.16
N ARG A 15 -8.61 -1.26 2.72
CA ARG A 15 -9.74 -0.32 2.88
C ARG A 15 -10.04 -0.05 4.36
N ALA A 16 -10.15 -1.10 5.18
CA ALA A 16 -10.44 -0.95 6.60
C ALA A 16 -9.35 -0.16 7.34
N GLU A 17 -8.08 -0.38 7.00
CA GLU A 17 -6.95 0.41 7.54
C GLU A 17 -6.99 1.88 7.08
N LEU A 18 -7.41 2.14 5.83
CA LEU A 18 -7.65 3.50 5.32
C LEU A 18 -8.76 4.21 6.08
N GLU A 19 -9.91 3.54 6.25
CA GLU A 19 -11.04 4.05 7.02
C GLU A 19 -10.64 4.33 8.48
N GLY A 20 -9.88 3.42 9.10
CA GLY A 20 -9.36 3.57 10.46
C GLY A 20 -8.38 4.74 10.63
N LYS A 21 -7.73 5.18 9.55
CA LYS A 21 -6.85 6.37 9.51
C LYS A 21 -7.60 7.65 9.14
N GLY A 22 -8.92 7.61 8.98
CA GLY A 22 -9.75 8.76 8.68
C GLY A 22 -9.90 9.07 7.17
N TYR A 23 -9.46 8.18 6.28
CA TYR A 23 -9.75 8.33 4.86
C TYR A 23 -11.21 7.99 4.59
N VAL A 24 -11.93 8.95 3.99
CA VAL A 24 -13.34 8.77 3.61
C VAL A 24 -13.41 8.46 2.13
N PHE A 25 -13.98 7.31 1.79
CA PHE A 25 -14.26 6.94 0.40
C PHE A 25 -15.63 7.49 0.00
N SER A 26 -15.66 8.45 -0.93
CA SER A 26 -16.91 8.98 -1.51
C SER A 26 -17.44 8.16 -2.69
N ALA A 27 -16.66 7.17 -3.15
CA ALA A 27 -17.01 6.34 -4.30
C ALA A 27 -18.16 5.39 -3.96
N LYS A 28 -19.06 5.16 -4.93
CA LYS A 28 -20.16 4.18 -4.83
C LYS A 28 -19.66 2.76 -4.53
N ASP A 29 -18.44 2.44 -4.96
CA ASP A 29 -17.71 1.22 -4.58
C ASP A 29 -16.29 1.58 -4.08
N PRO A 30 -16.12 1.71 -2.74
CA PRO A 30 -14.82 1.97 -2.12
C PRO A 30 -13.78 0.89 -2.40
N LYS A 31 -14.20 -0.38 -2.44
CA LYS A 31 -13.30 -1.51 -2.67
C LYS A 31 -12.75 -1.48 -4.09
N ALA A 32 -13.62 -1.31 -5.09
CA ALA A 32 -13.18 -1.16 -6.47
C ALA A 32 -12.21 0.02 -6.66
N SER A 33 -12.42 1.11 -5.91
CA SER A 33 -11.52 2.27 -5.91
C SER A 33 -10.14 1.92 -5.36
N VAL A 34 -10.09 1.22 -4.21
CA VAL A 34 -8.84 0.71 -3.63
C VAL A 34 -8.13 -0.25 -4.59
N VAL A 35 -8.84 -1.22 -5.16
CA VAL A 35 -8.29 -2.17 -6.13
C VAL A 35 -7.73 -1.43 -7.35
N THR A 36 -8.45 -0.46 -7.89
CA THR A 36 -7.98 0.35 -9.03
C THR A 36 -6.71 1.12 -8.69
N ALA A 37 -6.64 1.71 -7.50
CA ALA A 37 -5.43 2.39 -7.02
C ALA A 37 -4.25 1.42 -6.90
N LEU A 38 -4.46 0.22 -6.35
CA LEU A 38 -3.43 -0.81 -6.21
C LEU A 38 -2.96 -1.34 -7.56
N ILE A 39 -3.85 -1.48 -8.55
CA ILE A 39 -3.46 -1.85 -9.92
C ILE A 39 -2.58 -0.76 -10.55
N ARG A 40 -2.92 0.52 -10.38
CA ARG A 40 -2.07 1.63 -10.85
C ARG A 40 -0.71 1.65 -10.14
N ALA A 41 -0.69 1.35 -8.84
CA ALA A 41 0.55 1.24 -8.07
C ALA A 41 1.40 0.04 -8.55
N LYS A 42 0.78 -1.08 -8.93
CA LYS A 42 1.46 -2.24 -9.53
C LYS A 42 2.10 -1.88 -10.87
N GLN A 43 1.40 -1.13 -11.73
CA GLN A 43 1.96 -0.65 -13.00
C GLN A 43 3.18 0.27 -12.82
N ARG A 44 3.29 0.91 -11.65
CA ARG A 44 4.44 1.74 -11.25
C ARG A 44 5.50 0.97 -10.44
N ASN A 45 5.37 -0.36 -10.35
CA ASN A 45 6.24 -1.23 -9.56
C ASN A 45 6.33 -0.85 -8.07
N LEU A 46 5.29 -0.29 -7.48
CA LEU A 46 5.23 0.03 -6.05
C LEU A 46 4.72 -1.14 -5.21
N VAL A 47 3.83 -1.93 -5.80
CA VAL A 47 3.21 -3.10 -5.17
C VAL A 47 3.20 -4.28 -6.14
N GLU A 48 3.16 -5.47 -5.59
CA GLU A 48 3.00 -6.72 -6.31
C GLU A 48 1.66 -7.35 -5.94
N GLN A 49 0.99 -7.92 -6.93
CA GLN A 49 -0.23 -8.69 -6.70
C GLN A 49 0.15 -10.16 -6.55
N VAL A 50 -0.11 -10.73 -5.37
CA VAL A 50 0.23 -12.14 -5.08
C VAL A 50 -0.98 -13.08 -5.16
N ALA A 51 -2.19 -12.53 -5.08
CA ALA A 51 -3.45 -13.25 -5.27
C ALA A 51 -4.55 -12.27 -5.74
N PRO A 52 -5.74 -12.75 -6.15
CA PRO A 52 -6.86 -11.86 -6.46
C PRO A 52 -7.12 -10.89 -5.30
N ASN A 53 -7.21 -9.59 -5.63
CA ASN A 53 -7.39 -8.50 -4.66
C ASN A 53 -6.37 -8.47 -3.50
N THR A 54 -5.23 -9.15 -3.59
CA THR A 54 -4.24 -9.24 -2.51
C THR A 54 -2.91 -8.71 -3.01
N PHE A 55 -2.37 -7.74 -2.30
CA PHE A 55 -1.19 -6.97 -2.71
C PHE A 55 -0.16 -6.92 -1.59
N ARG A 56 1.12 -6.87 -1.95
CA ARG A 56 2.25 -6.61 -1.06
C ARG A 56 3.11 -5.49 -1.64
N LEU A 57 4.00 -4.88 -0.86
CA LEU A 57 5.00 -3.98 -1.44
C LEU A 57 5.94 -4.74 -2.39
N SER A 58 6.35 -4.08 -3.47
CA SER A 58 7.44 -4.60 -4.30
C SER A 58 8.77 -4.53 -3.53
N ALA A 59 9.67 -5.46 -3.82
CA ALA A 59 10.99 -5.48 -3.18
C ALA A 59 11.76 -4.16 -3.40
N GLY A 60 11.81 -3.69 -4.64
CA GLY A 60 12.54 -2.45 -4.99
C GLY A 60 11.92 -1.17 -4.42
N TYR A 61 10.62 -1.13 -4.11
CA TYR A 61 10.02 0.01 -3.41
C TYR A 61 10.23 -0.07 -1.90
N ARG A 62 10.25 -1.28 -1.33
CA ARG A 62 10.58 -1.49 0.08
C ARG A 62 12.01 -1.03 0.40
N GLU A 63 12.98 -1.37 -0.44
CA GLU A 63 14.38 -0.94 -0.27
C GLU A 63 14.47 0.59 -0.22
N ARG A 64 13.84 1.29 -1.16
CA ARG A 64 13.81 2.76 -1.18
C ARG A 64 13.14 3.38 0.05
N LEU A 65 12.07 2.77 0.56
CA LEU A 65 11.39 3.25 1.77
C LEU A 65 12.27 3.07 3.02
N LEU A 66 13.07 2.00 3.08
CA LEU A 66 14.01 1.78 4.17
C LEU A 66 15.17 2.79 4.10
N GLU A 67 15.73 3.01 2.90
CA GLU A 67 16.78 4.00 2.65
C GLU A 67 16.35 5.43 3.03
N SER A 68 15.13 5.84 2.66
CA SER A 68 14.62 7.18 3.00
C SER A 68 14.36 7.38 4.50
N ASN A 69 13.97 6.32 5.24
CA ASN A 69 13.74 6.42 6.68
C ASN A 69 15.04 6.47 7.49
N GLU A 70 16.14 5.90 7.00
CA GLU A 70 17.46 6.00 7.65
C GLU A 70 18.05 7.41 7.55
N GLU A 71 17.76 8.14 6.46
CA GLU A 71 18.22 9.52 6.24
C GLU A 71 17.47 10.54 7.13
N GLU A 72 16.18 10.31 7.42
CA GLU A 72 15.39 11.15 8.34
C GLU A 72 15.70 10.90 9.82
N ALA A 73 16.17 9.70 10.19
CA ALA A 73 16.46 9.32 11.57
C ALA A 73 17.83 9.78 12.08
N ASN A 74 18.68 10.33 11.21
CA ASN A 74 20.04 10.77 11.56
C ASN A 74 20.34 12.17 10.97
N PRO A 75 19.76 13.25 11.53
CA PRO A 75 20.20 14.60 11.21
C PRO A 75 21.60 14.78 11.81
N GLY A 76 22.58 15.00 10.94
CA GLY A 76 23.97 15.26 11.35
C GLY A 76 24.14 16.45 12.28
#